data_AF-A0A453ST73-F1
#
_entry.id   AF-A0A453ST73-F1
#
_cell.length_a   1.000
_cell.length_b   1.000
_cell.length_c   1.000
_cell.angle_alpha   90.00
_cell.angle_beta   90.00
_cell.angle_gamma   90.00
#
_symmetry.space_group_name_H-M   'P 1'
#
loop_
_entity.id
_entity.type
_entity.pdbx_description
1 polymer ?
#
loop_
_entity_poly.entity_id
_entity_poly.type
_entity_poly.pdbx_seq_one_letter_code
_entity_poly.pdbx_strand_id
1 'polypeptide(L)'
;SAVVLVVVQAEERYMYDQYWITVALREMYGVTTIRKTMAEIEAEGDLRPDGTLVINGRPVAIVYFRAGYSPADYPSEAEWRARLLIERSSAIKCPSIAHHLVGTKKIQQELAKENVLERFLDNQSDIENVRKCFAGLWSLENDIIVNSAIESPELFVLKPQREGGGITSVSPCSQNVGHY
;
A
#
# COMPACT_ATOMS: atom_id res chain seq x y z
N SER A 1 26.18 9.63 -10.91
CA SER A 1 25.67 8.38 -10.32
C SER A 1 24.20 8.58 -9.93
N ALA A 2 23.35 7.58 -10.12
CA ALA A 2 21.93 7.63 -9.72
C ALA A 2 21.76 7.22 -8.25
N VAL A 3 20.63 7.60 -7.63
CA VAL A 3 20.33 7.36 -6.21
C VAL A 3 19.06 6.54 -6.01
N VAL A 4 18.88 6.01 -4.80
CA VAL A 4 17.61 5.47 -4.31
C VAL A 4 16.87 6.59 -3.55
N LEU A 5 15.66 6.92 -4.01
CA LEU A 5 14.76 7.86 -3.34
C LEU A 5 13.88 7.08 -2.36
N VAL A 6 13.96 7.38 -1.07
CA VAL A 6 13.08 6.84 -0.04
C VAL A 6 11.98 7.88 0.25
N VAL A 7 10.74 7.55 -0.10
CA VAL A 7 9.58 8.42 0.14
C VAL A 7 9.11 8.21 1.57
N VAL A 8 9.06 9.26 2.38
CA VAL A 8 8.81 9.18 3.83
C VAL A 8 7.69 10.11 4.26
N GLN A 9 7.08 9.82 5.43
CA GLN A 9 6.15 10.74 6.08
C GLN A 9 6.91 11.93 6.69
N ALA A 10 6.26 13.08 6.84
CA ALA A 10 6.84 14.24 7.51
C ALA A 10 7.16 13.95 8.99
N GLU A 11 6.28 13.23 9.67
CA GLU A 11 6.47 12.75 11.04
C GLU A 11 6.57 11.22 11.06
N GLU A 12 7.80 10.69 10.99
CA GLU A 12 8.04 9.25 10.97
C GLU A 12 8.48 8.73 12.34
N ARG A 13 7.55 8.11 13.08
CA ARG A 13 7.83 7.54 14.42
C ARG A 13 8.73 6.30 14.36
N TYR A 14 8.78 5.59 13.24
CA TYR A 14 9.57 4.36 13.06
C TYR A 14 10.79 4.58 12.17
N MET A 15 11.40 5.77 12.21
CA MET A 15 12.50 6.13 11.30
C MET A 15 13.73 5.22 11.41
N TYR A 16 13.98 4.63 12.57
CA TYR A 16 15.13 3.77 12.80
C TYR A 16 15.06 2.46 12.00
N ASP A 17 13.85 1.91 11.79
CA ASP A 17 13.65 0.75 10.92
C ASP A 17 14.07 1.06 9.48
N GLN A 18 13.72 2.26 9.01
CA GLN A 18 14.12 2.72 7.68
C GLN A 18 15.63 2.99 7.59
N TYR A 19 16.24 3.46 8.67
CA TYR A 19 17.65 3.82 8.71
C TYR A 19 18.55 2.61 8.43
N TRP A 20 18.24 1.44 8.99
CA TRP A 20 19.00 0.22 8.77
C TRP A 20 19.12 -0.17 7.29
N ILE A 21 18.03 -0.04 6.53
CA ILE A 21 18.06 -0.30 5.08
C ILE A 21 18.98 0.70 4.37
N THR A 22 18.93 1.98 4.75
CA THR A 22 19.79 3.00 4.14
C THR A 22 21.27 2.81 4.45
N VAL A 23 21.59 2.35 5.67
CA VAL A 23 22.95 2.00 6.08
C VAL A 23 23.45 0.80 5.29
N ALA A 24 22.66 -0.29 5.21
CA ALA A 24 23.04 -1.47 4.45
C ALA A 24 23.28 -1.16 2.96
N LEU A 25 22.40 -0.36 2.33
CA LEU A 25 22.59 0.09 0.94
C LEU A 25 23.91 0.82 0.74
N ARG A 26 24.30 1.67 1.70
CA ARG A 26 25.54 2.43 1.63
C ARG A 26 26.77 1.57 1.91
N GLU A 27 26.77 0.83 3.02
CA GLU A 27 27.95 0.11 3.51
C GLU A 27 28.26 -1.16 2.72
N MET A 28 27.23 -1.90 2.31
CA MET A 28 27.41 -3.17 1.61
C MET A 28 27.47 -2.99 0.09
N TYR A 29 26.78 -1.98 -0.45
CA TYR A 29 26.58 -1.84 -1.89
C TYR A 29 27.04 -0.49 -2.46
N GLY A 30 27.52 0.45 -1.63
CA GLY A 30 27.96 1.78 -2.09
C GLY A 30 26.83 2.64 -2.68
N VAL A 31 25.56 2.28 -2.43
CA VAL A 31 24.39 2.95 -3.00
C VAL A 31 24.01 4.16 -2.14
N THR A 32 23.92 5.32 -2.78
CA THR A 32 23.47 6.53 -2.11
C THR A 32 21.94 6.58 -2.04
N THR A 33 21.42 6.90 -0.86
CA THR A 33 19.99 7.12 -0.63
C THR A 33 19.72 8.60 -0.36
N ILE A 34 18.56 9.08 -0.78
CA ILE A 34 17.99 10.37 -0.37
C ILE A 34 16.60 10.12 0.21
N ARG A 35 16.21 10.89 1.23
CA ARG A 35 14.91 10.77 1.90
C ARG A 35 14.12 12.04 1.65
N LYS A 36 12.89 11.91 1.16
CA LYS A 36 12.03 13.04 0.86
C LYS A 36 10.57 12.73 1.13
N THR A 37 9.84 13.72 1.60
CA THR A 37 8.38 13.71 1.63
C THR A 37 7.82 13.92 0.22
N MET A 38 6.55 13.59 0.01
CA MET A 38 5.88 13.85 -1.27
C MET A 38 5.85 15.36 -1.60
N ALA A 39 5.66 16.23 -0.61
CA ALA A 39 5.70 17.68 -0.80
C ALA A 39 7.08 18.17 -1.29
N GLU A 40 8.17 17.68 -0.70
CA GLU A 40 9.52 18.02 -1.18
C GLU A 40 9.79 17.47 -2.59
N ILE A 41 9.26 16.28 -2.92
CA ILE A 41 9.40 15.72 -4.27
C ILE A 41 8.67 16.58 -5.29
N GLU A 42 7.50 17.14 -4.94
CA GLU A 42 6.80 18.09 -5.82
C GLU A 42 7.60 19.38 -6.03
N ALA A 43 8.20 19.91 -4.97
CA ALA A 43 8.95 21.15 -5.02
C ALA A 43 10.32 21.03 -5.73
N GLU A 44 10.98 19.87 -5.62
CA GLU A 44 12.38 19.68 -6.03
C GLU A 44 12.54 18.71 -7.21
N GLY A 45 11.46 18.03 -7.60
CA GLY A 45 11.47 16.96 -8.58
C GLY A 45 11.19 17.43 -9.99
N ASP A 46 11.97 16.91 -10.93
CA ASP A 46 11.80 17.15 -12.36
C ASP A 46 11.84 15.83 -13.15
N LEU A 47 11.08 15.75 -14.23
CA LEU A 47 11.05 14.64 -15.16
C LEU A 47 11.70 15.06 -16.47
N ARG A 48 12.89 14.52 -16.73
CA ARG A 48 13.62 14.80 -17.97
C ARG A 48 12.87 14.26 -19.20
N PRO A 49 13.16 14.79 -20.41
CA PRO A 49 12.55 14.31 -21.65
C PRO A 49 12.76 12.81 -21.93
N ASP A 50 13.83 12.22 -21.39
CA ASP A 50 14.13 10.79 -21.49
C ASP A 50 13.39 9.92 -20.44
N GLY A 51 12.53 10.53 -19.62
CA GLY A 51 11.78 9.87 -18.55
C GLY A 51 12.52 9.74 -17.22
N THR A 52 13.76 10.23 -17.11
CA THR A 52 14.54 10.16 -15.86
C THR A 52 13.96 11.10 -14.80
N LEU A 53 13.59 10.56 -13.64
CA LEU A 53 13.29 11.36 -12.45
C LEU A 53 14.58 11.95 -11.87
N VAL A 54 14.56 13.23 -11.55
CA VAL A 54 15.67 13.94 -10.93
C VAL A 54 15.17 14.69 -9.71
N ILE A 55 15.85 14.55 -8.58
CA ILE A 55 15.58 15.31 -7.35
C ILE A 55 16.83 16.12 -7.01
N ASN A 56 16.73 17.45 -6.95
CA ASN A 56 17.87 18.35 -6.71
C ASN A 56 19.11 18.03 -7.56
N GLY A 57 18.90 17.84 -8.87
CA GLY A 57 19.97 17.52 -9.82
C GLY A 57 20.51 16.07 -9.77
N ARG A 58 19.98 15.23 -8.88
CA ARG A 58 20.40 13.81 -8.76
C ARG A 58 19.41 12.88 -9.48
N PRO A 59 19.85 12.12 -10.50
CA PRO A 59 19.02 11.10 -11.14
C PRO A 59 18.59 10.03 -10.14
N VAL A 60 17.33 9.61 -10.19
CA VAL A 60 16.76 8.57 -9.33
C VAL A 60 16.57 7.29 -10.13
N ALA A 61 17.15 6.18 -9.64
CA ALA A 61 17.00 4.86 -10.24
C ALA A 61 15.86 4.04 -9.62
N ILE A 62 15.67 4.17 -8.30
CA ILE A 62 14.67 3.42 -7.54
C ILE A 62 13.93 4.40 -6.63
N VAL A 63 12.60 4.26 -6.57
CA VAL A 63 11.76 4.92 -5.58
C VAL A 63 11.21 3.86 -4.63
N TYR A 64 11.62 3.94 -3.37
CA TYR A 64 11.20 3.05 -2.30
C TYR A 64 10.20 3.78 -1.40
N PHE A 65 8.95 3.33 -1.40
CA PHE A 65 7.89 3.94 -0.62
C PHE A 65 7.90 3.44 0.82
N ARG A 66 8.01 4.39 1.75
CA ARG A 66 7.70 4.24 3.18
C ARG A 66 6.56 5.16 3.62
N ALA A 67 5.86 5.76 2.66
CA ALA A 67 4.69 6.62 2.81
C ALA A 67 3.81 6.50 1.55
N GLY A 68 2.66 7.16 1.54
CA GLY A 68 1.76 7.22 0.39
C GLY A 68 0.73 6.07 0.35
N TYR A 69 0.56 5.37 1.46
CA TYR A 69 -0.43 4.29 1.66
C TYR A 69 -1.64 4.74 2.49
N SER A 70 -1.56 5.92 3.14
CA SER A 70 -2.66 6.52 3.91
C SER A 70 -3.14 7.81 3.24
N PRO A 71 -4.45 8.14 3.29
CA PRO A 71 -4.93 9.45 2.86
C PRO A 71 -4.26 10.62 3.59
N ALA A 72 -3.80 10.40 4.84
CA ALA A 72 -3.08 11.43 5.61
C ALA A 72 -1.73 11.82 4.97
N ASP A 73 -1.18 10.99 4.09
CA ASP A 73 0.03 11.28 3.32
C ASP A 73 -0.23 12.22 2.13
N TYR A 74 -1.49 12.59 1.88
CA TYR A 74 -1.93 13.44 0.77
C TYR A 74 -2.79 14.62 1.28
N PRO A 75 -2.23 15.52 2.11
CA PRO A 75 -2.98 16.67 2.63
C PRO A 75 -3.38 17.68 1.56
N SER A 76 -2.74 17.66 0.38
CA SER A 76 -3.02 18.56 -0.73
C SER A 76 -2.83 17.88 -2.10
N GLU A 77 -3.07 18.63 -3.17
CA GLU A 77 -2.81 18.18 -4.54
C GLU A 77 -1.30 18.05 -4.85
N ALA A 78 -0.42 18.66 -4.05
CA ALA A 78 1.03 18.56 -4.27
C ALA A 78 1.50 17.10 -4.17
N GLU A 79 1.00 16.35 -3.18
CA GLU A 79 1.39 14.96 -2.98
C GLU A 79 0.88 14.03 -4.09
N TRP A 80 -0.31 14.33 -4.62
CA TRP A 80 -0.84 13.64 -5.80
C TRP A 80 -0.02 13.91 -7.05
N ARG A 81 0.40 15.17 -7.27
CA ARG A 81 1.31 15.52 -8.37
C ARG A 81 2.67 14.85 -8.23
N ALA A 82 3.24 14.81 -7.03
CA ALA A 82 4.48 14.08 -6.76
C ALA A 82 4.34 12.58 -7.06
N ARG A 83 3.25 11.96 -6.60
CA ARG A 83 2.97 10.54 -6.88
C ARG A 83 2.89 10.29 -8.39
N LEU A 84 2.17 11.12 -9.12
CA LEU A 84 2.05 11.01 -10.58
C LEU A 84 3.39 11.22 -11.29
N LEU A 85 4.19 12.19 -10.85
CA LEU A 85 5.54 12.46 -11.37
C LEU A 85 6.42 11.21 -11.24
N ILE A 86 6.43 10.59 -10.05
CA ILE A 86 7.17 9.35 -9.79
C ILE A 86 6.70 8.22 -10.71
N GLU A 87 5.38 7.98 -10.79
CA GLU A 87 4.84 6.85 -11.57
C GLU A 87 5.11 7.00 -13.08
N ARG A 88 5.10 8.23 -13.60
CA ARG A 88 5.45 8.53 -15.00
C ARG A 88 6.93 8.37 -15.33
N SER A 89 7.80 8.32 -14.32
CA SER A 89 9.24 8.21 -14.54
C SER A 89 9.70 6.79 -14.87
N SER A 90 10.91 6.70 -15.43
CA SER A 90 11.63 5.45 -15.69
C SER A 90 12.21 4.79 -14.45
N ALA A 91 12.18 5.47 -13.29
CA ALA A 91 12.63 4.88 -12.04
C ALA A 91 11.83 3.61 -11.71
N ILE A 92 12.46 2.63 -11.06
CA ILE A 92 11.79 1.43 -10.57
C ILE A 92 11.04 1.80 -9.29
N LYS A 93 9.73 1.57 -9.26
CA LYS A 93 8.90 1.85 -8.09
C LYS A 93 8.79 0.60 -7.20
N CYS A 94 8.98 0.77 -5.90
CA CYS A 94 8.84 -0.27 -4.89
C CYS A 94 7.86 0.22 -3.79
N PRO A 95 6.56 -0.11 -3.90
CA PRO A 95 5.87 -0.74 -5.04
C PRO A 95 5.47 0.27 -6.12
N SER A 96 5.16 -0.20 -7.33
CA SER A 96 4.43 0.57 -8.35
C SER A 96 2.96 0.78 -7.98
N ILE A 97 2.26 1.69 -8.65
CA ILE A 97 0.82 1.88 -8.41
C ILE A 97 0.01 0.60 -8.61
N ALA A 98 0.35 -0.24 -9.60
CA ALA A 98 -0.32 -1.52 -9.81
C ALA A 98 -0.11 -2.48 -8.63
N HIS A 99 1.13 -2.61 -8.14
CA HIS A 99 1.42 -3.43 -6.96
C HIS A 99 0.73 -2.90 -5.70
N HIS A 100 0.64 -1.58 -5.54
CA HIS A 100 -0.10 -0.96 -4.44
C HIS A 100 -1.60 -1.33 -4.50
N LEU A 101 -2.22 -1.29 -5.68
CA LEU A 101 -3.63 -1.66 -5.85
C LEU A 101 -3.90 -3.15 -5.60
N VAL A 102 -2.96 -4.03 -5.94
CA VAL A 102 -3.06 -5.48 -5.67
C VAL A 102 -3.11 -5.77 -4.16
N GLY A 103 -2.51 -4.92 -3.32
CA GLY A 103 -2.56 -5.04 -1.85
C GLY A 103 -3.91 -4.71 -1.21
N THR A 104 -4.86 -4.16 -1.98
CA THR A 104 -6.17 -3.75 -1.44
C THR A 104 -7.00 -4.94 -0.97
N LYS A 105 -7.85 -4.71 0.04
CA LYS A 105 -8.77 -5.73 0.57
C LYS A 105 -9.77 -6.18 -0.48
N LYS A 106 -10.13 -5.30 -1.43
CA LYS A 106 -10.99 -5.65 -2.56
C LYS A 106 -10.31 -6.70 -3.46
N ILE A 107 -9.06 -6.49 -3.85
CA ILE A 107 -8.34 -7.48 -4.67
C ILE A 107 -8.14 -8.79 -3.89
N GLN A 108 -7.81 -8.73 -2.59
CA GLN A 108 -7.77 -9.93 -1.74
C GLN A 108 -9.09 -10.71 -1.77
N GLN A 109 -10.24 -10.02 -1.68
CA GLN A 109 -11.58 -10.63 -1.74
C GLN A 109 -11.90 -11.18 -3.14
N GLU A 110 -11.54 -10.47 -4.20
CA GLU A 110 -11.75 -10.92 -5.59
C GLU A 110 -10.93 -12.18 -5.92
N LEU A 111 -9.68 -12.24 -5.46
CA LEU A 111 -8.83 -13.42 -5.63
C LEU A 111 -9.38 -14.65 -4.89
N ALA A 112 -10.18 -14.47 -3.84
CA ALA A 112 -10.79 -15.56 -3.12
C ALA A 112 -12.04 -16.16 -3.80
N LYS A 113 -12.54 -15.56 -4.88
CA LYS A 113 -13.65 -16.12 -5.67
C LYS A 113 -13.20 -17.37 -6.42
N GLU A 114 -14.14 -18.28 -6.65
CA GLU A 114 -13.91 -19.47 -7.46
C GLU A 114 -13.39 -19.09 -8.87
N ASN A 115 -12.43 -19.86 -9.36
CA ASN A 115 -11.84 -19.73 -10.70
C ASN A 115 -11.08 -18.41 -10.98
N VAL A 116 -10.88 -17.54 -9.98
CA VAL A 116 -10.13 -16.28 -10.18
C VAL A 116 -8.63 -16.48 -10.01
N LEU A 117 -8.17 -17.28 -9.04
CA LEU A 117 -6.74 -17.57 -8.84
C LEU A 117 -6.11 -18.23 -10.06
N GLU A 118 -6.86 -19.14 -10.68
CA GLU A 118 -6.48 -19.92 -11.86
C GLU A 118 -6.17 -19.04 -13.09
N ARG A 119 -6.59 -17.76 -13.06
CA ARG A 119 -6.23 -16.78 -14.11
C ARG A 119 -4.82 -16.22 -13.95
N PHE A 120 -4.20 -16.39 -12.79
CA PHE A 120 -2.91 -15.80 -12.42
C PHE A 120 -1.86 -16.84 -12.01
N LEU A 121 -2.28 -18.08 -11.73
CA LEU A 121 -1.41 -19.19 -11.35
C LEU A 121 -1.75 -20.41 -12.20
N ASP A 122 -0.74 -21.03 -12.79
CA ASP A 122 -0.90 -22.25 -13.60
C ASP A 122 -0.65 -23.54 -12.79
N ASN A 123 0.09 -23.44 -11.69
CA ASN A 123 0.46 -24.60 -10.88
C ASN A 123 -0.64 -24.95 -9.88
N GLN A 124 -1.24 -26.13 -10.06
CA GLN A 124 -2.35 -26.61 -9.22
C GLN A 124 -1.99 -26.71 -7.73
N SER A 125 -0.76 -27.14 -7.40
CA SER A 125 -0.30 -27.22 -6.01
C SER A 125 -0.20 -25.83 -5.38
N ASP A 126 0.29 -24.84 -6.13
CA ASP A 126 0.38 -23.45 -5.66
C ASP A 126 -1.01 -22.85 -5.45
N ILE A 127 -1.95 -23.08 -6.39
CA ILE A 127 -3.35 -22.66 -6.25
C ILE A 127 -3.97 -23.24 -4.97
N GLU A 128 -3.80 -24.54 -4.74
CA GLU A 128 -4.30 -25.21 -3.54
C GLU A 128 -3.67 -24.67 -2.26
N ASN A 129 -2.36 -24.41 -2.27
CA ASN A 129 -1.65 -23.87 -1.12
C ASN A 129 -2.08 -22.43 -0.80
N VAL A 130 -2.26 -21.58 -1.81
CA VAL A 130 -2.80 -20.22 -1.62
C VAL A 130 -4.23 -20.28 -1.10
N ARG A 131 -5.09 -21.13 -1.68
CA ARG A 131 -6.49 -21.27 -1.28
C ARG A 131 -6.65 -21.74 0.17
N LYS A 132 -5.77 -22.64 0.66
CA LYS A 132 -5.75 -23.07 2.07
C LYS A 132 -5.52 -21.93 3.06
N CYS A 133 -4.88 -20.84 2.62
CA CYS A 133 -4.62 -19.67 3.45
C CYS A 133 -5.77 -18.64 3.45
N PHE A 134 -6.80 -18.82 2.61
CA PHE A 134 -7.93 -17.90 2.56
C PHE A 134 -8.95 -18.21 3.66
N ALA A 135 -9.34 -17.16 4.39
CA ALA A 135 -10.55 -17.17 5.19
C ALA A 135 -11.77 -16.86 4.30
N GLY A 136 -12.97 -16.89 4.89
CA GLY A 136 -14.18 -16.41 4.24
C GLY A 136 -14.08 -14.92 3.90
N LEU A 137 -14.18 -14.59 2.61
CA LEU A 137 -14.05 -13.22 2.10
C LEU A 137 -15.18 -12.94 1.12
N TRP A 138 -16.01 -11.93 1.44
CA TRP A 138 -17.22 -11.62 0.68
C TRP A 138 -17.37 -10.12 0.42
N SER A 139 -18.04 -9.79 -0.68
CA SER A 139 -18.47 -8.42 -1.00
C SER A 139 -19.72 -8.05 -0.21
N LEU A 140 -19.93 -6.76 0.04
CA LEU A 140 -21.17 -6.24 0.62
C LEU A 140 -22.37 -6.30 -0.35
N GLU A 141 -22.14 -6.70 -1.60
CA GLU A 141 -23.20 -6.96 -2.60
C GLU A 141 -23.85 -8.34 -2.43
N ASN A 142 -23.39 -9.15 -1.47
CA ASN A 142 -23.98 -10.45 -1.17
C ASN A 142 -24.92 -10.34 0.04
N ASP A 143 -26.21 -10.11 -0.24
CA ASP A 143 -27.25 -9.90 0.78
C ASP A 143 -27.36 -11.06 1.78
N ILE A 144 -27.08 -12.30 1.35
CA ILE A 144 -27.10 -13.47 2.24
C ILE A 144 -26.01 -13.34 3.30
N ILE A 145 -24.79 -13.00 2.89
CA ILE A 145 -23.67 -12.81 3.81
C ILE A 145 -23.85 -11.55 4.65
N VAL A 146 -24.40 -10.48 4.08
CA VAL A 146 -24.72 -9.26 4.83
C VAL A 146 -25.73 -9.54 5.94
N ASN A 147 -26.83 -10.25 5.64
CA ASN A 147 -27.83 -10.62 6.65
C ASN A 147 -27.22 -11.53 7.72
N SER A 148 -26.41 -12.52 7.33
CA SER A 148 -25.70 -13.38 8.29
C SER A 148 -24.73 -12.58 9.19
N ALA A 149 -24.06 -11.57 8.64
CA ALA A 149 -23.18 -10.69 9.42
C ALA A 149 -23.94 -9.74 10.35
N ILE A 150 -25.18 -9.37 10.01
CA ILE A 150 -26.07 -8.61 10.90
C ILE A 150 -26.59 -9.50 12.04
N GLU A 151 -26.93 -10.75 11.75
CA GLU A 151 -27.44 -11.72 12.74
C GLU A 151 -26.36 -12.22 13.71
N SER A 152 -25.10 -12.37 13.26
CA SER A 152 -24.01 -12.91 14.07
C SER A 152 -22.70 -12.12 13.87
N PRO A 153 -22.67 -10.82 14.25
CA PRO A 153 -21.56 -9.91 13.94
C PRO A 153 -20.22 -10.32 14.55
N GLU A 154 -20.21 -11.09 15.63
CA GLU A 154 -19.01 -11.63 16.29
C GLU A 154 -18.21 -12.61 15.41
N LEU A 155 -18.84 -13.15 14.36
CA LEU A 155 -18.19 -14.05 13.39
C LEU A 155 -17.55 -13.31 12.21
N PHE A 156 -17.77 -11.99 12.10
CA PHE A 156 -17.38 -11.21 10.93
C PHE A 156 -16.49 -10.02 11.28
N VAL A 157 -15.72 -9.58 10.28
CA VAL A 157 -14.87 -8.40 10.39
C VAL A 157 -15.09 -7.52 9.16
N LEU A 158 -15.56 -6.30 9.37
CA LEU A 158 -15.73 -5.32 8.30
C LEU A 158 -14.45 -4.50 8.12
N LYS A 159 -13.84 -4.59 6.93
CA LYS A 159 -12.57 -3.94 6.61
C LYS A 159 -12.74 -2.87 5.51
N PRO A 160 -12.41 -1.60 5.76
CA PRO A 160 -12.30 -0.59 4.71
C PRO A 160 -11.06 -0.82 3.84
N GLN A 161 -11.00 -0.15 2.69
CA GLN A 161 -9.83 -0.16 1.80
C GLN A 161 -8.72 0.77 2.32
N ARG A 162 -8.11 0.40 3.45
CA ARG A 162 -6.98 1.13 4.06
C ARG A 162 -5.91 0.16 4.55
N GLU A 163 -4.67 0.65 4.58
CA GLU A 163 -3.50 -0.02 5.14
C GLU A 163 -3.04 0.71 6.41
N GLY A 164 -2.38 0.02 7.34
CA GLY A 164 -1.79 0.65 8.54
C GLY A 164 -2.54 0.51 9.87
N GLY A 165 -3.60 -0.31 9.95
CA GLY A 165 -4.32 -0.60 11.19
C GLY A 165 -5.23 0.54 11.69
N GLY A 166 -6.14 0.23 12.61
CA GLY A 166 -6.95 1.23 13.34
C GLY A 166 -8.37 1.49 12.83
N ILE A 167 -8.82 0.91 11.72
CA ILE A 167 -10.20 1.09 11.19
C ILE A 167 -10.81 -0.26 10.84
N THR A 168 -10.59 -1.25 11.69
CA THR A 168 -11.33 -2.51 11.61
C THR A 168 -12.54 -2.37 12.52
N SER A 169 -13.74 -2.39 11.96
CA SER A 169 -14.96 -2.51 12.77
C SER A 169 -15.07 -3.96 13.22
N VAL A 170 -14.73 -4.19 14.48
CA VAL A 170 -15.13 -5.38 15.24
C VAL A 170 -16.23 -4.88 16.17
N SER A 171 -17.49 -5.27 15.94
CA SER A 171 -18.59 -4.74 16.74
C SER A 171 -18.46 -5.14 18.21
N PRO A 172 -18.58 -4.20 19.17
CA PRO A 172 -18.99 -4.49 20.53
C PRO A 172 -20.52 -4.47 20.56
N CYS A 173 -21.18 -5.59 20.25
CA CYS A 173 -22.64 -5.67 20.37
C CYS A 173 -23.02 -5.94 21.84
N SER A 174 -22.93 -4.91 22.70
CA SER A 174 -23.59 -4.90 24.03
C SER A 174 -23.55 -3.52 24.73
N GLN A 175 -23.98 -2.44 24.05
CA GLN A 175 -24.47 -1.25 24.77
C GLN A 175 -25.72 -0.70 24.08
N ASN A 176 -26.84 -1.37 24.34
CA ASN A 176 -28.16 -0.76 24.35
C ASN A 176 -29.02 -1.55 25.35
N VAL A 177 -28.82 -1.27 26.64
CA VAL A 177 -29.85 -1.52 27.65
C VAL A 177 -30.76 -0.31 27.62
N GLY A 178 -31.83 -0.40 26.83
CA GLY A 178 -32.96 0.51 26.97
C GLY A 178 -33.74 0.14 28.22
N HIS A 179 -33.83 1.05 29.17
CA HIS A 179 -34.90 1.10 30.15
C HIS A 179 -35.42 2.54 30.23
N TYR A 180 -36.59 2.75 29.62
CA TYR A 180 -37.65 3.52 30.27
C TYR A 180 -38.32 2.62 31.31
#